data_AF-A0A8D0HM09-F1
#
_entry.id   AF-A0A8D0HM09-F1
#
_cell.length_a   1.000
_cell.length_b   1.000
_cell.length_c   1.000
_cell.angle_alpha   90.00
_cell.angle_beta   90.00
_cell.angle_gamma   90.00
#
_symmetry.space_group_name_H-M   'P 1'
#
loop_
_entity.id
_entity.type
_entity.pdbx_description
1 polymer ?
#
loop_
_entity_poly.entity_id
_entity_poly.type
_entity_poly.pdbx_seq_one_letter_code
_entity_poly.pdbx_strand_id
1 'polypeptide(L)'
;MTLYEPANFKEGDGPDLTRYTGDLDPAPNPPHFPSYVIKATLDYISSCHKTKLKSLIAILSKNPDSFQKILLAVCKEATDTNNIYRKHRILMIYHFFVNLLLKEIKDGLGGAWAFVLRDVIYTLVHHINAHLMPKTFTQVDHSGQSHIC
;
A
#
# COMPACT_ATOMS: atom_id res chain seq x y z
N MET A 1 0.75 2.58 -13.34
CA MET A 1 -0.26 1.52 -13.50
C MET A 1 -1.36 1.75 -12.47
N THR A 2 -2.64 1.59 -12.81
CA THR A 2 -3.75 1.86 -11.88
C THR A 2 -4.36 0.54 -11.39
N LEU A 3 -4.27 0.26 -10.09
CA LEU A 3 -4.89 -0.92 -9.46
C LEU A 3 -6.38 -0.63 -9.27
N TYR A 4 -7.24 -1.51 -9.78
CA TYR A 4 -8.69 -1.41 -9.68
C TYR A 4 -9.30 -2.80 -9.56
N GLU A 5 -10.20 -3.01 -8.59
CA GLU A 5 -10.89 -4.28 -8.42
C GLU A 5 -12.38 -4.12 -8.74
N PRO A 6 -12.91 -4.74 -9.80
CA PRO A 6 -14.32 -4.63 -10.13
C PRO A 6 -15.19 -5.38 -9.11
N ALA A 7 -16.34 -4.80 -8.78
CA ALA A 7 -17.25 -5.27 -7.72
C ALA A 7 -17.91 -6.66 -7.99
N ASN A 8 -17.69 -7.28 -9.15
CA ASN A 8 -18.51 -8.40 -9.64
C ASN A 8 -17.71 -9.70 -9.85
N PHE A 9 -16.81 -10.04 -8.92
CA PHE A 9 -16.08 -11.31 -8.94
C PHE A 9 -16.73 -12.35 -8.01
N LYS A 10 -16.97 -13.56 -8.56
CA LYS A 10 -17.54 -14.70 -7.85
C LYS A 10 -16.59 -15.21 -6.77
N GLU A 11 -17.18 -15.53 -5.61
CA GLU A 11 -16.58 -16.19 -4.46
C GLU A 11 -15.78 -17.43 -4.88
N GLY A 12 -14.46 -17.41 -4.73
CA GLY A 12 -13.62 -18.57 -5.05
C GLY A 12 -12.13 -18.35 -4.83
N ASP A 13 -11.64 -17.12 -4.97
CA ASP A 13 -10.23 -16.79 -4.68
C ASP A 13 -10.16 -15.40 -4.01
N GLY A 14 -10.48 -15.36 -2.72
CA GLY A 14 -10.25 -14.26 -1.77
C GLY A 14 -10.62 -12.82 -2.21
N PRO A 15 -11.73 -12.23 -1.69
CA PRO A 15 -12.11 -10.85 -1.95
C PRO A 15 -11.25 -9.90 -1.10
N ASP A 16 -9.98 -9.71 -1.45
CA ASP A 16 -9.10 -8.96 -0.55
C ASP A 16 -9.26 -7.44 -0.72
N LEU A 17 -9.54 -6.98 -1.95
CA LEU A 17 -9.58 -5.55 -2.30
C LEU A 17 -10.97 -5.03 -2.71
N THR A 18 -11.89 -5.90 -3.17
CA THR A 18 -13.24 -5.49 -3.63
C THR A 18 -14.07 -4.82 -2.55
N ARG A 19 -13.94 -5.26 -1.28
CA ARG A 19 -14.61 -4.64 -0.12
C ARG A 19 -14.19 -3.19 0.16
N TYR A 20 -13.07 -2.75 -0.42
CA TYR A 20 -12.56 -1.40 -0.27
C TYR A 20 -12.92 -0.51 -1.45
N THR A 21 -13.57 -1.04 -2.50
CA THR A 21 -14.07 -0.27 -3.65
C THR A 21 -15.58 -0.07 -3.50
N GLY A 22 -16.04 1.18 -3.53
CA GLY A 22 -17.46 1.54 -3.36
C GLY A 22 -18.13 1.99 -4.66
N ASP A 23 -19.46 1.92 -4.71
CA ASP A 23 -20.27 2.37 -5.88
C ASP A 23 -20.13 3.88 -6.17
N LEU A 24 -19.63 4.65 -5.21
CA LEU A 24 -19.36 6.09 -5.33
C LEU A 24 -17.92 6.39 -5.79
N ASP A 25 -17.09 5.37 -6.00
CA ASP A 25 -15.73 5.57 -6.50
C ASP A 25 -15.74 5.90 -8.00
N PRO A 26 -14.97 6.91 -8.43
CA PRO A 26 -14.92 7.31 -9.82
C PRO A 26 -14.34 6.21 -10.69
N ALA A 27 -14.85 6.11 -11.93
CA ALA A 27 -14.38 5.14 -12.89
C ALA A 27 -12.84 5.20 -13.04
N PRO A 28 -12.14 4.06 -13.02
CA PRO A 28 -10.69 4.03 -13.04
C PRO A 28 -10.16 4.60 -14.36
N ASN A 29 -9.16 5.50 -14.26
CA ASN A 29 -8.52 6.05 -15.46
C ASN A 29 -7.76 4.92 -16.21
N PRO A 30 -8.09 4.62 -17.47
CA PRO A 30 -7.38 3.61 -18.26
C PRO A 30 -5.90 3.98 -18.47
N PRO A 31 -4.98 3.00 -18.59
CA PRO A 31 -5.20 1.57 -18.42
C PRO A 31 -5.22 1.15 -16.93
N HIS A 32 -6.22 0.35 -16.55
CA HIS A 32 -6.41 -0.20 -15.21
C HIS A 32 -6.32 -1.72 -15.19
N PHE A 33 -5.82 -2.29 -14.10
CA PHE A 33 -5.57 -3.73 -13.98
C PHE A 33 -6.10 -4.27 -12.64
N PRO A 34 -6.75 -5.45 -12.66
CA PRO A 34 -7.19 -6.12 -11.45
C PRO A 34 -6.02 -6.76 -10.70
N SER A 35 -6.22 -7.03 -9.41
CA SER A 35 -5.14 -7.47 -8.53
C SER A 35 -4.57 -8.83 -8.94
N TYR A 36 -5.39 -9.71 -9.51
CA TYR A 36 -4.95 -11.03 -9.98
C TYR A 36 -3.99 -10.93 -11.18
N VAL A 37 -4.20 -9.99 -12.11
CA VAL A 37 -3.28 -9.78 -13.26
C VAL A 37 -1.95 -9.27 -12.75
N ILE A 38 -1.97 -8.37 -11.78
CA ILE A 38 -0.76 -7.83 -11.18
C ILE A 38 -0.02 -8.93 -10.43
N LYS A 39 -0.70 -9.75 -9.61
CA LYS A 39 -0.10 -10.92 -8.95
C LYS A 39 0.52 -11.88 -9.96
N ALA A 40 -0.21 -12.29 -10.99
CA ALA A 40 0.29 -13.19 -12.03
C ALA A 40 1.51 -12.61 -12.76
N THR A 41 1.54 -11.30 -12.99
CA THR A 41 2.70 -10.62 -13.59
C THR A 41 3.90 -10.66 -12.64
N LEU A 42 3.69 -10.41 -11.35
CA LEU A 42 4.76 -10.50 -10.33
C LEU A 42 5.28 -11.93 -10.16
N ASP A 43 4.40 -12.92 -10.24
CA ASP A 43 4.75 -14.35 -10.21
C ASP A 43 5.57 -14.72 -11.45
N TYR A 44 5.16 -14.24 -12.62
CA TYR A 44 5.93 -14.42 -13.86
C TYR A 44 7.33 -13.79 -13.74
N ILE A 45 7.43 -12.53 -13.28
CA ILE A 45 8.72 -11.86 -13.06
C ILE A 45 9.58 -12.64 -12.07
N SER A 46 8.98 -13.17 -11.00
CA SER A 46 9.69 -14.01 -10.03
C SER A 46 10.23 -15.27 -10.67
N SER A 47 9.46 -15.91 -11.56
CA SER A 47 9.87 -17.12 -12.30
C SER A 47 11.01 -16.89 -13.28
N CYS A 48 11.14 -15.69 -13.85
CA CYS A 48 12.24 -15.32 -14.75
C CYS A 48 13.60 -15.28 -14.01
N HIS A 49 13.59 -15.13 -12.69
CA HIS A 49 14.80 -15.09 -11.89
C HIS A 49 15.32 -16.52 -11.67
N LYS A 50 16.46 -16.88 -12.28
CA LYS A 50 17.07 -18.24 -12.25
C LYS A 50 17.44 -18.78 -10.84
N THR A 51 17.12 -18.05 -9.78
CA THR A 51 17.38 -18.46 -8.39
C THR A 51 16.20 -19.24 -7.84
N LYS A 52 16.43 -20.18 -6.92
CA LYS A 52 15.42 -20.99 -6.19
C LYS A 52 14.32 -20.23 -5.42
N LEU A 53 14.25 -18.91 -5.52
CA LEU A 53 13.33 -18.05 -4.77
C LEU A 53 11.97 -18.06 -5.44
N LYS A 54 10.95 -18.51 -4.70
CA LYS A 54 9.61 -18.78 -5.22
C LYS A 54 8.68 -17.56 -5.25
N SER A 55 9.08 -16.44 -4.65
CA SER A 55 8.21 -15.29 -4.41
C SER A 55 8.98 -13.97 -4.60
N LEU A 56 8.30 -12.95 -5.13
CA LEU A 56 8.87 -11.61 -5.31
C LEU A 56 9.38 -11.04 -3.98
N ILE A 57 8.67 -11.32 -2.88
CA ILE A 57 9.05 -10.87 -1.54
C ILE A 57 10.39 -11.49 -1.13
N ALA A 58 10.64 -12.75 -1.47
CA ALA A 58 11.93 -13.38 -1.24
C ALA A 58 13.07 -12.75 -2.08
N ILE A 59 12.76 -12.25 -3.28
CA ILE A 59 13.73 -11.50 -4.09
C ILE A 59 14.03 -10.14 -3.43
N LEU A 60 13.00 -9.41 -3.00
CA LEU A 60 13.14 -8.13 -2.31
C LEU A 60 13.87 -8.27 -0.96
N SER A 61 13.64 -9.39 -0.26
CA SER A 61 14.26 -9.70 1.03
C SER A 61 15.78 -9.80 1.00
N LYS A 62 16.40 -9.95 -0.18
CA LYS A 62 17.87 -9.86 -0.31
C LYS A 62 18.42 -8.51 0.13
N ASN A 63 17.61 -7.46 -0.02
CA ASN A 63 17.94 -6.11 0.37
C ASN A 63 16.86 -5.63 1.34
N PRO A 64 17.06 -5.74 2.66
CA PRO A 64 16.02 -5.46 3.65
C PRO A 64 15.48 -4.02 3.56
N ASP A 65 16.29 -3.07 3.07
CA ASP A 65 15.87 -1.68 2.82
C ASP A 65 14.79 -1.55 1.73
N SER A 66 14.62 -2.55 0.85
CA SER A 66 13.68 -2.47 -0.27
C SER A 66 12.23 -2.35 0.22
N PHE A 67 11.87 -3.09 1.28
CA PHE A 67 10.53 -3.03 1.85
C PHE A 67 10.21 -1.63 2.39
N GLN A 68 11.14 -1.07 3.14
CA GLN A 68 11.02 0.28 3.71
C GLN A 68 10.96 1.35 2.61
N LYS A 69 11.80 1.24 1.57
CA LYS A 69 11.78 2.17 0.43
C LYS A 69 10.44 2.17 -0.30
N ILE A 70 9.87 0.98 -0.52
CA ILE A 70 8.55 0.84 -1.18
C ILE A 70 7.45 1.42 -0.28
N LEU A 71 7.41 1.02 1.01
CA LEU A 71 6.41 1.53 1.97
C LEU A 71 6.48 3.05 2.09
N LEU A 72 7.69 3.61 2.21
CA LEU A 72 7.91 5.05 2.30
C LEU A 72 7.49 5.77 1.02
N ALA A 73 7.82 5.25 -0.16
CA ALA A 73 7.42 5.85 -1.43
C ALA A 73 5.89 5.94 -1.57
N VAL A 74 5.19 4.86 -1.18
CA VAL A 74 3.72 4.82 -1.19
C VAL A 74 3.12 5.78 -0.16
N CYS A 75 3.66 5.82 1.06
CA CYS A 75 3.19 6.74 2.10
C CYS A 75 3.43 8.21 1.74
N LYS A 76 4.57 8.51 1.12
CA LYS A 76 4.88 9.84 0.61
C LYS A 76 3.89 10.25 -0.47
N GLU A 77 3.63 9.40 -1.45
CA GLU A 77 2.66 9.70 -2.50
C GLU A 77 1.24 9.93 -1.93
N ALA A 78 0.87 9.16 -0.89
CA ALA A 78 -0.42 9.31 -0.20
C ALA A 78 -0.53 10.62 0.59
N THR A 79 0.59 11.16 1.07
CA THR A 79 0.66 12.43 1.82
C THR A 79 0.70 13.63 0.89
N ASP A 80 1.46 13.54 -0.21
CA ASP A 80 1.59 14.60 -1.21
C ASP A 80 0.30 14.81 -2.04
N THR A 81 -0.59 13.82 -2.04
CA THR A 81 -1.83 13.84 -2.82
C THR A 81 -3.02 14.37 -2.02
N ASN A 82 -3.52 15.56 -2.39
CA ASN A 82 -4.73 16.15 -1.81
C ASN A 82 -6.06 15.58 -2.37
N ASN A 83 -6.00 14.88 -3.50
CA ASN A 83 -7.21 14.28 -4.10
C ASN A 83 -7.58 12.99 -3.37
N ILE A 84 -8.76 12.98 -2.74
CA ILE A 84 -9.29 11.87 -1.93
C ILE A 84 -9.30 10.56 -2.72
N TYR A 85 -9.72 10.57 -3.99
CA TYR A 85 -9.78 9.38 -4.83
C TYR A 85 -8.40 8.85 -5.20
N ARG A 86 -7.45 9.74 -5.53
CA ARG A 86 -6.08 9.30 -5.81
C ARG A 86 -5.41 8.79 -4.54
N LYS A 87 -5.65 9.42 -3.39
CA LYS A 87 -5.19 8.97 -2.07
C LYS A 87 -5.76 7.59 -1.72
N HIS A 88 -7.06 7.37 -1.93
CA HIS A 88 -7.69 6.07 -1.76
C HIS A 88 -7.02 4.99 -2.60
N ARG A 89 -6.74 5.28 -3.88
CA ARG A 89 -6.04 4.34 -4.77
C ARG A 89 -4.61 4.02 -4.32
N ILE A 90 -3.89 5.00 -3.78
CA ILE A 90 -2.55 4.78 -3.21
C ILE A 90 -2.65 3.91 -1.95
N LEU A 91 -3.68 4.09 -1.12
CA LEU A 91 -3.95 3.23 0.04
C LEU A 91 -4.32 1.80 -0.38
N MET A 92 -5.03 1.60 -1.49
CA MET A 92 -5.25 0.25 -2.04
C MET A 92 -3.94 -0.42 -2.45
N ILE A 93 -3.02 0.32 -3.06
CA ILE A 93 -1.67 -0.19 -3.41
C ILE A 93 -0.88 -0.54 -2.14
N TYR A 94 -0.95 0.32 -1.12
CA TYR A 94 -0.35 0.05 0.19
C TYR A 94 -0.88 -1.26 0.79
N HIS A 95 -2.21 -1.39 0.86
CA HIS A 95 -2.87 -2.58 1.39
C HIS A 95 -2.50 -3.85 0.61
N PHE A 96 -2.50 -3.77 -0.73
CA PHE A 96 -2.06 -4.87 -1.60
C PHE A 96 -0.63 -5.30 -1.26
N PHE A 97 0.30 -4.35 -1.14
CA PHE A 97 1.70 -4.65 -0.84
C PHE A 97 1.87 -5.24 0.58
N VAL A 98 1.19 -4.68 1.58
CA VAL A 98 1.21 -5.21 2.95
C VAL A 98 0.67 -6.64 2.99
N ASN A 99 -0.39 -6.96 2.24
CA ASN A 99 -0.91 -8.33 2.18
C ASN A 99 0.07 -9.31 1.53
N LEU A 100 0.88 -8.88 0.56
CA LEU A 100 1.98 -9.71 0.04
C LEU A 100 3.05 -9.95 1.12
N LEU A 101 3.41 -8.92 1.90
CA LEU A 101 4.37 -9.05 2.99
C LEU A 101 3.87 -9.96 4.11
N LEU A 102 2.60 -9.82 4.51
CA LEU A 102 1.98 -10.62 5.57
C LEU A 102 1.90 -12.11 5.22
N LYS A 103 1.73 -12.46 3.93
CA LYS A 103 1.75 -13.86 3.48
C LYS A 103 3.10 -14.54 3.74
N GLU A 104 4.19 -13.78 3.65
CA GLU A 104 5.57 -14.27 3.72
C GLU A 104 6.19 -14.04 5.11
N ILE A 105 5.42 -13.51 6.07
CA ILE A 105 5.90 -13.21 7.42
C ILE A 105 6.37 -14.47 8.17
N LYS A 106 5.80 -15.64 7.82
CA LYS A 106 6.18 -16.94 8.38
C LYS A 106 7.62 -17.33 8.04
N ASP A 107 8.11 -16.91 6.88
CA ASP A 107 9.48 -17.12 6.42
C ASP A 107 10.44 -16.03 6.94
N GLY A 108 9.95 -15.15 7.83
CA GLY A 108 10.75 -14.19 8.58
C GLY A 108 11.23 -12.97 7.78
N LEU A 109 10.79 -12.80 6.51
CA LEU A 109 11.19 -11.68 5.63
C LEU A 109 12.72 -11.44 5.64
N GLY A 110 13.50 -12.53 5.64
CA GLY A 110 14.97 -12.48 5.71
C GLY A 110 15.52 -11.81 6.97
N GLY A 111 14.79 -11.90 8.10
CA GLY A 111 15.15 -11.32 9.39
C GLY A 111 14.66 -9.88 9.60
N ALA A 112 14.08 -9.24 8.58
CA ALA A 112 13.59 -7.86 8.65
C ALA A 112 12.14 -7.72 9.13
N TRP A 113 11.44 -8.83 9.39
CA TRP A 113 10.00 -8.85 9.68
C TRP A 113 9.58 -7.92 10.83
N ALA A 114 10.37 -7.83 11.91
CA ALA A 114 10.03 -7.01 13.07
C ALA A 114 10.03 -5.50 12.74
N PHE A 115 10.99 -5.06 11.93
CA PHE A 115 11.06 -3.66 11.49
C PHE A 115 9.93 -3.33 10.52
N VAL A 116 9.62 -4.24 9.60
CA VAL A 116 8.51 -4.08 8.66
C VAL A 116 7.17 -4.06 9.39
N LEU A 117 6.95 -4.98 10.34
CA LEU A 117 5.72 -5.03 11.12
C LEU A 117 5.53 -3.78 11.97
N ARG A 118 6.61 -3.31 12.60
CA ARG A 118 6.62 -2.03 13.33
C ARG A 118 6.19 -0.89 12.43
N ASP A 119 6.82 -0.75 11.27
CA ASP A 119 6.52 0.31 10.30
C ASP A 119 5.05 0.28 9.83
N VAL A 120 4.53 -0.92 9.51
CA VAL A 120 3.14 -1.10 9.10
C VAL A 120 2.16 -0.71 10.22
N ILE A 121 2.37 -1.18 11.45
CA ILE A 121 1.50 -0.85 12.59
C ILE A 121 1.52 0.65 12.87
N TYR A 122 2.71 1.28 12.93
CA TYR A 122 2.81 2.72 13.18
C TYR A 122 2.15 3.52 12.07
N THR A 123 2.33 3.13 10.81
CA THR A 123 1.71 3.80 9.66
C THR A 123 0.19 3.69 9.71
N LEU A 124 -0.34 2.50 10.00
CA LEU A 124 -1.80 2.28 10.12
C LEU A 124 -2.41 3.08 11.28
N VAL A 125 -1.80 3.01 12.46
CA VAL A 125 -2.25 3.76 13.64
C VAL A 125 -2.17 5.27 13.38
N HIS A 126 -1.08 5.73 12.78
CA HIS A 126 -0.92 7.14 12.40
C HIS A 126 -1.98 7.57 11.40
N HIS A 127 -2.26 6.76 10.38
CA HIS A 127 -3.28 7.05 9.38
C HIS A 127 -4.69 7.13 9.98
N ILE A 128 -5.03 6.18 10.85
CA ILE A 128 -6.32 6.13 11.56
C ILE A 128 -6.45 7.35 12.49
N ASN A 129 -5.42 7.67 13.27
CA ASN A 129 -5.43 8.81 14.19
C ASN A 129 -5.46 10.15 13.45
N ALA A 130 -4.73 10.28 12.33
CA ALA A 130 -4.75 11.48 11.50
C ALA A 130 -6.11 11.71 10.81
N HIS A 131 -6.88 10.64 10.60
CA HIS A 131 -8.24 10.73 10.05
C HIS A 131 -9.31 10.92 11.14
N LEU A 132 -9.10 10.40 12.35
CA LEU A 132 -9.98 10.57 13.52
C LEU A 132 -9.80 11.92 14.23
N MET A 133 -8.63 12.54 14.10
CA MET A 133 -8.35 13.88 14.59
C MET A 133 -8.32 14.84 13.38
N PRO A 134 -9.46 15.43 12.95
CA PRO A 134 -9.37 16.59 12.09
C PRO A 134 -8.52 17.61 12.83
N LYS A 135 -7.41 18.03 12.22
CA LYS A 135 -6.67 19.22 12.69
C LYS A 135 -7.72 20.30 12.85
N THR A 136 -8.00 20.66 14.10
CA THR A 136 -8.88 21.75 14.45
C THR A 136 -8.52 22.92 13.57
N PHE A 137 -9.49 23.35 12.77
CA PHE A 137 -9.41 24.54 11.95
C PHE A 137 -9.14 25.73 12.88
N THR A 138 -7.88 26.10 13.06
CA THR A 138 -7.50 27.42 13.56
C THR A 138 -7.20 28.27 12.35
N GLN A 139 -8.26 28.86 11.79
CA GLN A 139 -8.11 30.19 11.22
C GLN A 139 -7.88 31.14 12.40
N VAL A 140 -6.65 31.65 12.55
CA VAL A 140 -6.44 32.98 13.12
C VAL A 140 -5.39 33.67 12.25
N ASP A 141 -5.79 34.84 11.80
CA ASP A 141 -5.06 35.79 10.98
C ASP A 141 -3.70 36.23 11.55
N HIS A 142 -2.85 36.71 10.64
CA HIS A 142 -1.70 37.59 10.83
C HIS A 142 -1.05 37.67 12.21
N SER A 143 0.08 36.96 12.36
CA SER A 143 1.40 37.49 12.75
C SER A 143 2.25 36.42 13.44
N GLY A 144 3.53 36.36 13.08
CA GLY A 144 4.57 35.86 13.96
C GLY A 144 4.66 34.35 14.12
N GLN A 145 5.49 33.75 13.26
CA GLN A 145 6.53 32.80 13.68
C GLN A 145 6.09 31.60 14.52
N SER A 146 6.06 30.42 13.90
CA SER A 146 6.36 29.19 14.63
C SER A 146 7.04 28.18 13.73
N HIS A 147 8.14 27.70 14.28
CA HIS A 147 9.15 26.85 13.70
C HIS A 147 8.85 25.39 14.10
N ILE A 148 9.22 24.46 13.21
CA ILE A 148 9.76 23.10 13.48
C ILE A 148 8.81 21.88 13.44
N CYS A 149 9.33 20.90 12.68
CA CYS A 149 9.14 19.44 12.59
C CYS A 149 7.78 18.87 12.18
#